data_AF-A0A2V3V899-F1
#
_entry.id   AF-A0A2V3V899-F1
#
_cell.length_a   1.000
_cell.length_b   1.000
_cell.length_c   1.000
_cell.angle_alpha   90.00
_cell.angle_beta   90.00
_cell.angle_gamma   90.00
#
_symmetry.space_group_name_H-M   'P 1'
#
loop_
_entity.id
_entity.type
_entity.pdbx_description
1 polymer ?
#
loop_
_entity_poly.entity_id
_entity_poly.type
_entity_poly.pdbx_seq_one_letter_code
_entity_poly.pdbx_strand_id
1 'polypeptide(L)' 'MASERKKTSPGEFVNQVKTEASKVVWPSRQETVTTSIMVFILMTILAIFFLTVDSIFGAIVKWLLTLA' A
#
# COMPACT_ATOMS: atom_id res chain seq x y z
N MET A 1 45.56 9.76 19.34
CA MET A 1 45.64 8.53 18.53
C MET A 1 44.27 8.28 17.92
N ALA A 2 44.15 8.50 16.61
CA ALA A 2 42.93 8.31 15.85
C ALA A 2 42.96 6.96 15.14
N SER A 3 42.13 6.01 15.58
CA SER A 3 41.67 4.80 14.86
C SER A 3 40.81 4.03 15.89
N GLU A 4 39.59 3.57 15.67
CA GLU A 4 38.85 3.24 14.46
C GLU A 4 37.38 3.18 14.91
N ARG A 5 36.45 3.87 14.24
CA ARG A 5 35.01 3.67 14.48
C ARG A 5 34.70 2.22 14.09
N LYS A 6 34.62 1.33 15.08
CA LYS A 6 34.25 -0.08 14.91
C LYS A 6 32.90 -0.13 14.22
N LYS A 7 32.92 -0.29 12.88
CA LYS A 7 31.73 -0.50 12.07
C LYS A 7 31.05 -1.74 12.65
N THR A 8 29.74 -1.64 12.89
CA THR A 8 28.95 -2.75 13.44
C THR A 8 29.32 -4.03 12.70
N SER A 9 29.88 -5.00 13.43
CA SER A 9 30.21 -6.30 12.87
C SER A 9 28.93 -6.89 12.28
N PRO A 10 28.95 -7.53 11.10
CA PRO A 10 27.77 -8.15 10.51
C PRO A 10 27.02 -9.09 11.47
N GLY A 11 27.72 -9.77 12.38
CA GLY A 11 27.11 -10.62 13.41
C GLY A 11 26.43 -9.83 14.55
N GLU A 12 26.97 -8.68 14.91
CA GLU A 12 26.38 -7.76 15.91
C GLU A 12 25.12 -7.09 15.34
N PHE A 13 25.12 -6.78 14.05
CA PHE A 13 23.96 -6.26 13.32
C PHE A 13 22.79 -7.25 13.29
N VAL A 14 23.04 -8.55 13.02
CA VAL A 14 21.98 -9.58 13.03
C VAL A 14 21.35 -9.71 14.42
N ASN A 15 22.15 -9.64 15.48
CA ASN A 15 21.63 -9.65 16.85
C ASN A 15 20.77 -8.43 17.15
N GLN A 16 21.20 -7.23 16.73
CA GLN A 16 20.40 -6.00 16.85
C GLN A 16 19.07 -6.10 16.07
N VAL A 17 19.10 -6.58 14.82
CA VAL A 17 17.89 -6.78 14.01
C VAL A 17 16.93 -7.78 14.67
N LYS A 18 17.44 -8.88 15.25
CA LYS A 18 16.61 -9.84 15.98
C LYS A 18 15.95 -9.21 17.21
N THR A 19 16.69 -8.38 17.95
CA THR A 19 16.15 -7.63 19.10
C THR A 19 15.08 -6.64 18.66
N GLU A 20 15.26 -5.88 17.59
CA GLU A 20 14.23 -4.95 17.09
C GLU A 20 13.04 -5.67 16.45
N ALA A 21 13.27 -6.77 15.73
CA ALA A 21 12.22 -7.58 15.12
C ALA A 21 11.28 -8.19 16.17
N SER A 22 11.79 -8.51 17.37
CA SER A 22 10.95 -9.00 18.48
C SER A 22 9.97 -7.95 19.03
N LYS A 23 10.19 -6.66 18.74
CA LYS A 23 9.28 -5.56 19.11
C LYS A 23 8.16 -5.37 18.07
N VAL A 24 8.24 -6.03 16.92
CA VAL A 24 7.21 -5.93 15.87
C VAL A 24 5.97 -6.70 16.33
N VAL A 25 4.93 -5.96 16.68
CA VAL A 25 3.62 -6.53 16.95
C VAL A 25 2.89 -6.70 15.62
N TRP A 26 2.73 -7.94 15.20
CA TRP A 26 1.96 -8.24 14.01
C TRP A 26 0.46 -8.11 14.30
N PRO A 27 -0.30 -7.50 13.37
CA PRO A 27 -1.71 -7.28 13.57
C PRO A 27 -2.45 -8.61 13.69
N SER A 28 -3.49 -8.62 14.52
CA SER A 28 -4.39 -9.76 14.59
C SER A 28 -5.18 -9.90 13.28
N ARG A 29 -5.71 -11.10 13.02
CA ARG A 29 -6.59 -11.33 11.86
C ARG A 29 -7.81 -10.37 11.88
N GLN A 30 -8.30 -10.04 13.06
CA GLN A 30 -9.46 -9.14 13.22
C GLN A 30 -9.10 -7.69 12.85
N GLU A 31 -7.94 -7.20 13.28
CA GLU A 31 -7.43 -5.88 12.91
C GLU A 31 -7.20 -5.78 11.40
N THR A 32 -6.55 -6.80 10.83
CA THR A 32 -6.28 -6.86 9.39
C THR A 32 -7.57 -6.79 8.58
N VAL A 33 -8.60 -7.56 8.96
CA VAL A 33 -9.90 -7.57 8.27
C VAL A 33 -10.60 -6.22 8.44
N THR A 34 -10.60 -5.64 9.63
CA THR A 34 -11.24 -4.34 9.90
C THR A 34 -10.63 -3.24 9.05
N THR A 35 -9.30 -3.13 9.04
CA THR A 35 -8.59 -2.14 8.20
C THR A 35 -8.81 -2.42 6.71
N SER A 36 -8.83 -3.69 6.31
CA SER A 36 -9.10 -4.06 4.91
C SER A 36 -10.50 -3.64 4.47
N ILE A 37 -11.53 -3.86 5.30
CA ILE A 37 -12.92 -3.45 5.02
C ILE A 37 -13.00 -1.92 4.86
N MET A 38 -12.34 -1.17 5.74
CA MET A 38 -12.30 0.29 5.65
C MET A 38 -11.74 0.76 4.31
N VAL A 39 -10.61 0.20 3.87
CA VAL A 39 -9.99 0.52 2.56
C VAL A 39 -10.87 0.03 1.41
N PHE A 40 -11.48 -1.15 1.55
CA PHE A 40 -12.33 -1.75 0.52
C PHE A 40 -13.56 -0.89 0.21
N ILE A 41 -14.18 -0.28 1.23
CA ILE A 41 -15.32 0.63 1.03
C ILE A 41 -14.90 1.85 0.20
N LEU A 42 -13.81 2.53 0.57
CA LEU A 42 -13.30 3.68 -0.17
C LEU A 42 -12.95 3.30 -1.62
N MET A 43 -12.23 2.19 -1.80
CA MET A 43 -11.87 1.66 -3.10
C MET A 43 -13.11 1.38 -3.96
N THR A 44 -14.15 0.78 -3.37
CA THR A 44 -15.40 0.46 -4.06
C THR A 44 -16.12 1.73 -4.53
N ILE A 45 -16.18 2.76 -3.69
CA ILE A 45 -16.78 4.06 -4.05
C ILE A 45 -16.04 4.68 -5.23
N LEU A 46 -14.71 4.74 -5.17
CA LEU A 46 -13.89 5.26 -6.26
C LEU A 46 -14.04 4.44 -7.54
N ALA A 47 -14.08 3.11 -7.43
CA ALA A 47 -14.26 2.22 -8.58
C ALA A 47 -15.60 2.47 -9.29
N ILE A 48 -16.70 2.64 -8.55
CA ILE A 48 -18.01 2.96 -9.12
C ILE A 48 -18.00 4.34 -9.78
N PHE A 49 -17.37 5.33 -9.14
CA PHE A 49 -17.24 6.68 -9.70
C PHE A 49 -16.49 6.65 -11.05
N PHE A 50 -15.30 6.04 -11.09
CA PHE A 50 -14.53 5.93 -12.33
C PHE A 50 -15.30 5.19 -13.41
N LEU A 51 -15.85 4.01 -13.08
CA LEU A 51 -16.64 3.22 -14.04
C LEU A 51 -17.78 4.01 -14.67
N THR A 52 -18.47 4.83 -13.87
CA THR A 52 -19.57 5.68 -14.34
C THR A 52 -19.06 6.75 -15.30
N VAL A 53 -17.99 7.47 -14.92
CA VAL A 53 -17.39 8.52 -15.74
C VAL A 53 -16.85 7.95 -17.05
N ASP A 54 -16.10 6.86 -17.00
CA ASP A 54 -15.53 6.17 -18.16
C ASP A 54 -16.63 5.70 -19.13
N SER A 55 -17.73 5.17 -18.60
CA SER A 55 -18.86 4.71 -19.42
C SER A 55 -19.54 5.87 -20.14
N ILE A 56 -19.76 6.99 -19.44
CA ILE A 56 -20.37 8.19 -20.02
C ILE A 56 -19.46 8.82 -21.07
N PHE A 57 -18.18 9.03 -20.73
CA PHE A 57 -17.20 9.56 -21.68
C PHE A 57 -17.07 8.66 -22.91
N GLY A 58 -17.00 7.34 -22.71
CA GLY A 58 -16.94 6.38 -23.80
C GLY A 58 -18.17 6.43 -24.70
N ALA A 59 -19.37 6.59 -24.13
CA ALA A 59 -20.60 6.75 -24.91
C ALA A 59 -20.60 8.05 -25.72
N ILE A 60 -20.16 9.17 -25.12
CA ILE A 60 -20.05 10.47 -25.79
C ILE A 60 -19.04 10.41 -26.94
N VAL A 61 -17.86 9.83 -26.71
CA VAL A 61 -16.83 9.68 -27.75
C VAL A 61 -17.34 8.84 -28.91
N LYS A 62 -18.00 7.70 -28.63
CA LYS A 62 -18.63 6.88 -29.68
C LYS A 62 -19.68 7.63 -30.48
N TRP A 63 -20.50 8.44 -29.80
CA TRP A 63 -21.50 9.27 -30.45
C TRP A 63 -20.87 10.32 -31.37
N LEU A 64 -19.82 11.00 -30.91
CA LEU A 64 -19.07 11.98 -31.71
C LEU A 64 -18.40 11.34 -32.94
N LEU A 65 -17.79 10.16 -32.79
CA LEU A 65 -17.20 9.41 -33.90
C LEU A 65 -18.24 8.95 -34.93
N THR A 66 -19.52 8.88 -34.57
CA THR A 66 -20.60 8.55 -35.51
C THR A 66 -21.07 9.78 -36.29
N LEU A 67 -20.83 10.99 -35.78
CA LEU A 67 -21.16 12.26 -36.43
C LEU A 67 -20.04 12.78 -37.35
N ALA A 68 -18.79 12.35 -37.14
CA ALA A 68 -17.62 12.67 -37.97
C ALA A 68 -17.50 11.70 -39.15
#